data_AF-A0A9E1NFT7-F1
#
_entry.id   AF-A0A9E1NFT7-F1
#
_cell.length_a   1.000
_cell.length_b   1.000
_cell.length_c   1.000
_cell.angle_alpha   90.00
_cell.angle_beta   90.00
_cell.angle_gamma   90.00
#
_symmetry.space_group_name_H-M   'P 1'
#
loop_
_entity.id
_entity.type
_entity.pdbx_description
1 polymer ?
#
loop_
_entity_poly.entity_id
_entity_poly.type
_entity_poly.pdbx_seq_one_letter_code
_entity_poly.pdbx_strand_id
1 'polypeptide(L)'
;MAFLNSDWRNFESTPAAEEKPDKSITIFDYHRLLSKTGWKTTHRIECPLSSERLTGKMVQKMQDKRILRTIGRTLLIVKKNICK
;
A
#
# COMPACT_ATOMS: atom_id res chain seq x y z
N MET A 1 -12.71 -0.08 -13.65
CA MET A 1 -12.83 -0.86 -12.40
C MET A 1 -12.14 -0.09 -11.29
N ALA A 2 -12.66 -0.13 -10.07
CA ALA A 2 -12.05 0.48 -8.90
C ALA A 2 -11.92 -0.57 -7.79
N PHE A 3 -10.81 -0.59 -7.08
CA PHE A 3 -10.59 -1.50 -5.95
C PHE A 3 -9.88 -0.78 -4.80
N LEU A 4 -10.38 -1.01 -3.59
CA LEU A 4 -9.86 -0.43 -2.36
C LEU A 4 -9.07 -1.51 -1.62
N ASN A 5 -7.80 -1.25 -1.31
CA ASN A 5 -6.99 -2.23 -0.58
C ASN A 5 -6.00 -1.58 0.38
N SER A 6 -5.49 -2.34 1.32
CA SER A 6 -4.35 -1.97 2.16
C SER A 6 -3.15 -2.85 1.80
N ASP A 7 -1.95 -2.28 1.89
CA ASP A 7 -0.72 -3.06 1.80
C ASP A 7 -0.70 -4.11 2.92
N TRP A 8 -0.51 -5.38 2.57
CA TRP A 8 -0.21 -6.44 3.53
C TRP A 8 1.30 -6.58 3.64
N ARG A 9 1.85 -6.18 4.79
CA ARG A 9 3.28 -6.27 5.10
C ARG A 9 3.46 -6.85 6.50
N ASN A 10 4.48 -7.69 6.69
CA ASN A 10 4.86 -8.18 8.01
C ASN A 10 5.67 -7.10 8.78
N PHE A 11 5.03 -5.96 9.02
CA PHE A 11 5.73 -4.70 9.23
C PHE A 11 5.71 -4.19 10.68
N GLU A 12 4.66 -4.45 11.46
CA GLU A 12 4.44 -3.70 12.71
C GLU A 12 5.48 -3.93 13.83
N SER A 13 6.50 -4.77 13.63
CA SER A 13 7.61 -4.97 14.59
C SER A 13 8.99 -5.15 13.95
N THR A 14 9.14 -4.99 12.63
CA THR A 14 10.39 -5.26 11.91
C THR A 14 11.04 -3.93 11.44
N PRO A 15 12.34 -3.69 11.71
CA PRO A 15 13.05 -2.54 11.14
C PRO A 15 12.92 -2.51 9.61
N ALA A 16 12.78 -1.33 9.03
CA ALA A 16 12.56 -1.14 7.59
C ALA A 16 13.67 -1.76 6.74
N ALA A 17 14.93 -1.72 7.22
CA ALA A 17 16.07 -2.32 6.53
C ALA A 17 16.06 -3.86 6.56
N GLU A 18 15.30 -4.47 7.47
CA GLU A 18 15.16 -5.91 7.63
C GLU A 18 13.83 -6.44 7.04
N GLU A 19 12.98 -5.55 6.52
CA GLU A 19 11.77 -5.92 5.81
C GLU A 19 12.16 -6.81 4.61
N LYS A 20 11.40 -7.89 4.42
CA LYS A 20 11.55 -8.83 3.31
C LYS A 20 10.45 -8.55 2.29
N PRO A 21 10.69 -7.75 1.23
CA PRO A 21 9.65 -7.28 0.32
C PRO A 21 8.97 -8.43 -0.45
N ASP A 22 9.69 -9.54 -0.65
CA ASP A 22 9.21 -10.78 -1.26
C ASP A 22 8.07 -11.45 -0.47
N LYS A 23 7.91 -11.10 0.82
CA LYS A 23 6.83 -11.59 1.69
C LYS A 23 5.70 -10.58 1.87
N SER A 24 5.70 -9.49 1.11
CA SER A 24 4.65 -8.47 1.14
C SER A 24 3.72 -8.59 -0.06
N ILE A 25 2.47 -8.18 0.10
CA ILE A 25 1.54 -7.93 -0.99
C ILE A 25 1.18 -6.45 -0.92
N THR A 26 1.66 -5.69 -1.88
CA THR A 26 1.53 -4.23 -1.87
C THR A 26 0.70 -3.75 -3.04
N ILE A 27 0.37 -2.46 -3.02
CA ILE A 27 -0.29 -1.77 -4.11
C ILE A 27 0.47 -1.90 -5.44
N PHE A 28 1.80 -2.08 -5.40
CA PHE A 28 2.63 -2.32 -6.56
C PHE A 28 2.40 -3.70 -7.18
N ASP A 29 2.12 -4.72 -6.37
CA ASP A 29 1.79 -6.06 -6.85
C ASP A 29 0.47 -6.07 -7.61
N TYR A 30 -0.54 -5.37 -7.07
CA TYR A 30 -1.81 -5.19 -7.76
C TYR A 30 -1.64 -4.41 -9.06
N HIS A 31 -0.88 -3.31 -9.03
CA HIS A 31 -0.56 -2.54 -10.24
C HIS A 31 0.11 -3.42 -11.31
N ARG A 32 1.09 -4.23 -10.92
CA ARG A 32 1.82 -5.15 -11.81
C ARG A 32 0.90 -6.23 -12.40
N LEU A 33 0.07 -6.85 -11.57
CA LEU A 33 -0.89 -7.88 -12.02
C LEU A 33 -1.90 -7.31 -13.04
N LEU A 34 -2.42 -6.11 -12.77
CA LEU A 34 -3.37 -5.44 -13.65
C LEU A 34 -2.71 -5.03 -14.98
N SER A 35 -1.50 -4.50 -14.92
CA SER A 35 -0.72 -4.17 -16.12
C SER A 35 -0.50 -5.39 -17.01
N LYS A 36 -0.12 -6.54 -16.43
CA LYS A 36 0.05 -7.81 -17.17
C LYS A 36 -1.24 -8.32 -17.81
N THR A 37 -2.39 -7.99 -17.24
CA THR A 37 -3.71 -8.41 -17.76
C THR A 37 -4.33 -7.37 -18.69
N GLY A 38 -3.56 -6.39 -19.18
CA GLY A 38 -4.03 -5.37 -20.12
C GLY A 38 -4.93 -4.32 -19.48
N TRP A 39 -4.77 -4.05 -18.18
CA TRP A 39 -5.40 -2.93 -17.50
C TRP A 39 -4.35 -1.86 -17.19
N LYS A 40 -4.70 -0.60 -17.40
CA LYS A 40 -3.88 0.56 -17.06
C LYS A 40 -4.45 1.25 -15.83
N THR A 41 -3.59 1.46 -14.84
CA THR A 41 -3.92 2.33 -13.70
C THR A 41 -4.04 3.77 -14.16
N THR A 42 -5.16 4.40 -13.81
CA THR A 42 -5.45 5.79 -14.16
C THR A 42 -5.35 6.71 -12.95
N HIS A 43 -5.75 6.23 -11.78
CA HIS A 43 -5.69 7.02 -10.54
C HIS A 43 -5.30 6.13 -9.36
N ARG A 44 -4.61 6.77 -8.42
CA ARG A 44 -4.30 6.27 -7.09
C ARG A 44 -4.76 7.33 -6.09
N ILE A 45 -5.65 6.95 -5.19
CA ILE A 45 -6.20 7.84 -4.18
C ILE A 45 -5.87 7.24 -2.81
N GLU A 46 -5.22 8.03 -1.96
CA GLU A 46 -4.99 7.65 -0.56
C GLU A 46 -6.29 7.87 0.23
N CYS A 47 -6.73 6.82 0.91
CA CYS A 47 -7.96 6.78 1.70
C CYS A 47 -7.58 6.58 3.17
N PRO A 48 -7.32 7.67 3.92
CA PRO A 48 -7.01 7.55 5.34
C PRO A 48 -8.17 6.92 6.10
N LEU A 49 -7.87 6.03 7.04
CA LEU A 49 -8.88 5.48 7.94
C LEU A 49 -9.31 6.58 8.92
N SER A 50 -10.60 6.91 8.94
CA SER A 50 -11.12 8.03 9.76
C SER A 50 -10.90 7.82 11.27
N SER A 51 -10.89 6.55 11.71
CA SER A 51 -10.70 6.14 13.10
C SER A 51 -9.26 5.85 13.49
N GLU A 52 -8.36 5.62 12.53
CA GLU A 52 -6.97 5.30 12.83
C GLU A 52 -6.07 6.49 12.48
N ARG A 53 -5.54 7.13 13.51
CA ARG A 53 -4.57 8.23 13.37
C ARG A 53 -3.25 7.81 13.98
N LEU A 54 -2.14 8.15 13.31
CA LEU A 54 -0.82 8.07 13.91
C LEU A 54 -0.71 9.11 15.03
N THR A 55 -0.57 8.67 16.27
CA THR A 55 -0.28 9.57 17.40
C THR A 55 1.20 9.95 17.41
N GLY A 56 1.57 11.08 18.01
CA GLY A 56 2.98 11.48 18.15
C GLY A 56 3.86 10.42 18.81
N LYS A 57 3.34 9.70 19.82
CA LYS A 57 4.04 8.57 20.45
C LYS A 57 4.27 7.40 19.50
N MET A 58 3.33 7.12 18.59
CA MET A 58 3.49 6.09 17.57
C MET A 58 4.56 6.51 16.55
N VAL A 59 4.53 7.77 16.10
CA VAL A 59 5.53 8.32 15.18
C VAL A 59 6.93 8.28 15.79
N GLN A 60 7.07 8.66 17.07
CA GLN A 60 8.35 8.59 17.76
C GLN A 60 8.87 7.15 17.86
N LYS A 61 8.02 6.19 18.27
CA LYS A 61 8.40 4.76 18.27
C LYS A 61 8.81 4.25 16.89
N MET A 62 8.13 4.71 15.83
CA MET A 62 8.48 4.38 14.45
C MET A 62 9.87 4.87 14.09
N GLN A 63 10.20 6.11 14.46
CA GLN A 63 11.54 6.69 14.26
C GLN A 63 12.60 5.94 15.07
N ASP A 64 12.37 5.73 16.38
CA ASP A 64 13.33 5.08 17.29
C ASP A 64 13.66 3.66 16.84
N LYS A 65 12.63 2.89 16.49
CA LYS A 65 12.77 1.48 16.07
C LYS A 65 13.06 1.32 14.58
N ARG A 66 13.08 2.43 13.82
CA ARG A 66 13.20 2.45 12.35
C ARG A 66 12.17 1.53 11.68
N ILE A 67 10.95 1.50 12.21
CA ILE A 67 9.82 0.73 11.66
C ILE A 67 8.90 1.71 10.90
N LEU A 68 8.53 1.36 9.67
CA LEU A 68 7.37 1.91 8.95
C LEU A 68 6.04 1.53 9.64
N ARG A 69 4.97 2.23 9.26
CA ARG A 69 3.61 1.84 9.57
C ARG A 69 2.72 2.52 8.56
N THR A 70 1.83 1.76 7.95
CA THR A 70 0.83 2.29 7.02
C THR A 70 -0.52 2.27 7.71
N ILE A 71 -1.12 3.45 7.89
CA ILE A 71 -2.48 3.59 8.39
C ILE A 71 -3.30 4.19 7.26
N GLY A 72 -3.96 3.32 6.49
CA GLY A 72 -4.71 3.76 5.32
C GLY A 72 -5.01 2.64 4.35
N ARG A 73 -5.96 2.93 3.47
CA ARG A 73 -6.24 2.15 2.27
C ARG A 73 -5.84 2.99 1.07
N THR A 74 -5.51 2.33 -0.02
CA THR A 74 -5.33 2.98 -1.32
C THR A 74 -6.44 2.50 -2.25
N LEU A 75 -7.18 3.44 -2.84
CA LEU A 75 -8.11 3.17 -3.92
C LEU A 75 -7.36 3.28 -5.25
N LEU A 76 -7.34 2.18 -5.99
CA LEU A 76 -6.82 2.15 -7.36
C LEU A 76 -7.98 2.11 -8.36
N ILE A 77 -7.92 3.01 -9.33
CA ILE A 77 -8.84 3.06 -10.45
C ILE A 77 -8.10 2.63 -11.70
N VAL A 78 -8.66 1.65 -12.40
CA VAL A 78 -8.06 1.04 -13.60
C VAL A 78 -9.03 1.01 -14.78
N LYS A 79 -8.47 1.18 -15.97
CA LYS A 79 -9.18 1.10 -17.25
C LYS A 79 -8.59 -0.02 -18.10
N LYS A 80 -9.44 -0.80 -18.76
CA LYS A 80 -8.97 -1.84 -19.68
C LYS A 80 -8.33 -1.16 -20.90
N ASN A 81 -7.12 -1.56 -21.25
CA ASN A 81 -6.55 -1.24 -22.55
C ASN A 81 -7.26 -2.12 -23.57
N ILE A 82 -8.21 -1.53 -24.29
CA ILE A 82 -8.78 -2.12 -25.48
C ILE A 82 -7.82 -1.72 -26.60
N CYS A 83 -6.93 -2.62 -26.99
CA CYS A 83 -6.30 -2.49 -28.31
C CYS A 83 -7.45 -2.56 -29.33
N LYS A 84 -7.61 -1.49 -30.11
CA LYS A 84 -8.41 -1.52 -31.34
C LYS A 84 -7.64 -2.30 -32.40
#